data_AF-A0A5Y0GH34-F1
#
_entry.id   AF-A0A5Y0GH34-F1
#
_cell.length_a   1.000
_cell.length_b   1.000
_cell.length_c   1.000
_cell.angle_alpha   90.00
_cell.angle_beta   90.00
_cell.angle_gamma   90.00
#
_symmetry.space_group_name_H-M   'P 1'
#
loop_
_entity.id
_entity.type
_entity.pdbx_description
1 polymer ?
#
loop_
_entity_poly.entity_id
_entity_poly.type
_entity_poly.pdbx_seq_one_letter_code
_entity_poly.pdbx_strand_id
1 'polypeptide(L)'
;MKIKLVKYWKIELFEQSKDKSVISNMMNEPKRPFFTGYSKEPIKPHKLQGGDFISLATSPDFIETKSVRTYRVDEFKCTPVYENDDAFQEAAKPLIKWLAENVHPHHQAIVTSTHAELLESQYVVKTEEFLKD
;
A
#
# COMPACT_ATOMS: atom_id res chain seq x y z
N MET A 1 -7.52 1.88 20.32
CA MET A 1 -6.35 1.55 19.46
C MET A 1 -6.87 0.72 18.29
N LYS A 2 -6.82 1.21 17.04
CA LYS A 2 -7.34 0.47 15.86
C LYS A 2 -6.29 -0.59 15.49
N ILE A 3 -6.62 -1.89 15.61
CA ILE A 3 -5.73 -2.97 15.19
C ILE A 3 -5.78 -3.01 13.67
N LYS A 4 -4.68 -2.67 13.00
CA LYS A 4 -4.56 -2.83 11.54
C LYS A 4 -4.21 -4.30 11.26
N LEU A 5 -5.12 -5.02 10.59
CA LEU A 5 -4.88 -6.39 10.17
C LEU A 5 -3.81 -6.41 9.08
N VAL A 6 -2.80 -7.28 9.23
CA VAL A 6 -1.80 -7.51 8.18
C VAL A 6 -2.44 -8.37 7.10
N LYS A 7 -2.56 -7.82 5.89
CA LYS A 7 -3.08 -8.54 4.72
C LYS A 7 -2.05 -9.54 4.20
N TYR A 8 -0.80 -9.09 4.07
CA TYR A 8 0.33 -9.89 3.62
C TYR A 8 1.68 -9.20 3.94
N TRP A 9 2.78 -9.85 3.61
CA TRP A 9 4.14 -9.34 3.75
C TRP A 9 4.78 -9.15 2.39
N LYS A 10 5.29 -7.95 2.13
CA LYS A 10 6.21 -7.69 1.02
C LYS A 10 7.61 -8.09 1.47
N ILE A 11 8.27 -8.92 0.68
CA ILE A 11 9.59 -9.47 0.96
C ILE A 11 10.55 -9.04 -0.14
N GLU A 12 11.59 -8.32 0.24
CA GLU A 12 12.63 -7.81 -0.65
C GLU A 12 13.92 -8.58 -0.36
N LEU A 13 14.49 -9.23 -1.38
CA LEU A 13 15.71 -10.03 -1.29
C LEU A 13 16.88 -9.26 -1.91
N PHE A 14 18.01 -9.25 -1.23
CA PHE A 14 19.21 -8.53 -1.61
C PHE A 14 20.42 -9.46 -1.68
N GLU A 15 21.24 -9.23 -2.69
CA GLU A 15 22.52 -9.90 -2.92
C GLU A 15 23.60 -8.83 -2.69
N GLN A 16 24.70 -9.18 -2.02
CA GLN A 16 25.87 -8.32 -1.91
C GLN A 16 26.50 -8.22 -3.30
N SER A 17 26.51 -6.99 -3.84
CA SER A 17 27.31 -6.70 -5.02
C SER A 17 28.77 -7.02 -4.73
N LYS A 18 29.36 -7.94 -5.51
CA LYS A 18 30.82 -8.16 -5.54
C LYS A 18 31.57 -6.94 -6.12
N ASP A 19 30.87 -6.09 -6.87
CA ASP A 19 31.39 -4.91 -7.56
C ASP A 19 30.84 -3.61 -6.93
N LYS A 20 31.11 -3.40 -5.64
CA LYS A 20 31.04 -2.02 -5.13
C LYS A 20 32.32 -1.31 -5.55
N SER A 21 32.28 -0.64 -6.70
CA SER A 21 33.33 0.34 -7.02
C SER A 21 33.40 1.37 -5.89
N VAL A 22 34.59 1.89 -5.60
CA VAL A 22 34.83 2.90 -4.55
C VAL A 22 33.86 4.10 -4.65
N ILE A 23 33.37 4.38 -5.86
CA ILE A 23 32.45 5.47 -6.19
C ILE A 23 31.03 5.21 -5.66
N SER A 24 30.51 3.98 -5.75
CA SER A 24 29.15 3.68 -5.28
C SER A 24 29.02 3.71 -3.75
N ASN A 25 30.10 3.37 -3.03
CA ASN A 25 30.17 3.54 -1.58
C ASN A 25 30.16 5.02 -1.15
N MET A 26 30.63 5.93 -2.01
CA MET A 26 30.69 7.37 -1.72
C MET A 26 29.35 8.08 -1.98
N MET A 27 28.54 7.57 -2.91
CA MET A 27 27.24 8.16 -3.29
C MET A 27 26.04 7.68 -2.44
N ASN A 28 26.26 6.76 -1.49
CA ASN A 28 25.25 6.26 -0.56
C ASN A 28 23.95 5.80 -1.27
N GLU A 29 24.07 5.17 -2.44
CA GLU A 29 22.92 4.75 -3.23
C GLU A 29 22.09 3.68 -2.47
N PRO A 30 20.75 3.79 -2.48
CA PRO A 30 19.90 2.82 -1.80
C PRO A 30 20.06 1.43 -2.43
N LYS A 31 20.37 0.44 -1.59
CA LYS A 31 20.49 -0.97 -1.98
C LYS A 31 19.19 -1.39 -2.66
N ARG A 32 19.27 -1.86 -3.91
CA ARG A 32 18.10 -2.34 -4.67
C ARG A 32 17.94 -3.85 -4.48
N PRO A 33 16.73 -4.35 -4.22
CA PRO A 33 16.51 -5.78 -4.16
C PRO A 33 16.63 -6.39 -5.56
N PHE A 34 17.25 -7.56 -5.67
CA PHE A 34 17.27 -8.31 -6.93
C PHE A 34 15.95 -9.05 -7.18
N PHE A 35 15.17 -9.25 -6.12
CA PHE A 35 13.84 -9.85 -6.19
C PHE A 35 12.91 -9.28 -5.12
N THR A 36 11.67 -9.00 -5.51
CA THR A 36 10.57 -8.63 -4.60
C THR A 36 9.46 -9.65 -4.78
N GLY A 37 9.00 -10.24 -3.67
CA GLY A 37 7.89 -11.17 -3.67
C GLY A 37 6.98 -10.96 -2.47
N TYR A 38 5.94 -11.78 -2.37
CA TYR A 38 4.88 -11.64 -1.36
C TYR A 38 4.61 -12.96 -0.64
N SER A 39 4.23 -12.88 0.64
CA SER A 39 3.90 -14.05 1.49
C SER A 39 2.82 -13.67 2.51
N LYS A 40 2.05 -14.65 2.99
CA LYS A 40 1.11 -14.45 4.10
C LYS A 40 1.82 -14.33 5.46
N GLU A 41 3.01 -14.91 5.58
CA GLU A 41 3.83 -14.88 6.80
C GLU A 41 5.20 -14.25 6.53
N PRO A 42 5.82 -13.60 7.53
CA PRO A 42 7.18 -13.11 7.40
C PRO A 42 8.17 -14.29 7.26
N ILE A 43 9.23 -14.09 6.48
CA ILE A 43 10.32 -15.07 6.42
C ILE A 43 11.05 -15.08 7.75
N LYS A 44 11.24 -16.27 8.32
CA LYS A 44 12.03 -16.45 9.53
C LYS A 44 13.49 -16.76 9.14
N PRO A 45 14.51 -16.13 9.78
CA PRO A 45 15.92 -16.33 9.43
C PRO A 45 16.38 -17.80 9.44
N HIS A 46 15.87 -18.61 10.37
CA HIS A 46 16.24 -20.04 10.47
C HIS A 46 15.79 -20.87 9.26
N LYS A 47 14.75 -20.44 8.52
CA LYS A 47 14.30 -21.14 7.31
C LYS A 47 15.27 -20.96 6.13
N LEU A 48 16.25 -20.05 6.27
CA LEU A 48 17.29 -19.80 5.27
C LEU A 48 18.55 -20.63 5.53
N GLN A 49 18.70 -21.18 6.74
CA GLN A 49 19.81 -22.05 7.08
C GLN A 49 19.49 -23.49 6.66
N GLY A 50 19.89 -23.85 5.44
CA GLY A 50 19.81 -25.22 4.93
C GLY A 50 18.61 -25.56 4.02
N GLY A 51 17.76 -24.60 3.66
CA GLY A 51 16.79 -24.80 2.56
C GLY A 51 17.44 -24.47 1.22
N ASP A 52 17.18 -25.23 0.15
CA ASP A 52 17.75 -24.93 -1.18
C ASP A 52 17.08 -23.72 -1.85
N PHE A 53 15.81 -23.47 -1.53
CA PHE A 53 14.98 -22.45 -2.18
C PHE A 53 14.01 -21.75 -1.21
N ILE A 54 13.68 -20.49 -1.52
CA ILE A 54 12.60 -19.70 -0.94
C ILE A 54 11.56 -19.48 -2.04
N SER A 55 10.32 -19.90 -1.81
CA SER A 55 9.21 -19.67 -2.74
C SER A 55 8.37 -18.49 -2.27
N LEU A 56 8.21 -17.48 -3.14
CA LEU A 56 7.46 -16.26 -2.87
C LEU A 56 6.52 -15.95 -4.03
N ALA A 57 5.35 -15.40 -3.73
CA ALA A 57 4.42 -14.97 -4.77
C ALA A 57 5.02 -13.79 -5.57
N THR A 58 4.81 -13.78 -6.89
CA THR A 58 5.28 -12.70 -7.78
C THR A 58 4.39 -11.46 -7.68
N SER A 59 3.15 -11.63 -7.21
CA SER A 59 2.13 -10.58 -7.05
C SER A 59 1.31 -10.77 -5.77
N PRO A 60 0.67 -9.69 -5.26
CA PRO A 60 -0.18 -9.73 -4.05
C PRO A 60 -1.45 -10.58 -4.13
N ASP A 61 -1.84 -11.04 -5.32
CA ASP A 61 -2.95 -11.95 -5.56
C ASP A 61 -2.59 -13.43 -5.34
N PHE A 62 -1.31 -13.73 -5.13
CA PHE A 62 -0.76 -15.06 -4.87
C PHE A 62 -1.02 -16.09 -5.98
N ILE A 63 -1.25 -15.64 -7.22
CA ILE A 63 -1.55 -16.54 -8.35
C ILE A 63 -0.30 -17.31 -8.79
N GLU A 64 0.83 -16.61 -8.91
CA GLU A 64 2.09 -17.19 -9.36
C GLU A 64 3.14 -17.09 -8.26
N THR A 65 3.98 -18.13 -8.15
CA THR A 65 5.07 -18.21 -7.19
C THR A 65 6.39 -18.43 -7.91
N LYS A 66 7.44 -17.75 -7.45
CA LYS A 66 8.81 -17.91 -7.92
C LYS A 66 9.71 -18.39 -6.80
N SER A 67 10.53 -19.40 -7.11
CA SER A 67 11.52 -19.94 -6.19
C SER A 67 12.89 -19.30 -6.42
N VAL A 68 13.51 -18.81 -5.34
CA VAL A 68 14.84 -18.20 -5.33
C VAL A 68 15.76 -19.04 -4.48
N ARG A 69 16.96 -19.33 -4.99
CA ARG A 69 17.98 -20.08 -4.23
C ARG A 69 18.45 -19.29 -3.02
N THR A 70 18.41 -19.91 -1.84
CA THR A 70 18.73 -19.27 -0.55
C THR A 70 20.17 -18.73 -0.50
N TYR A 71 21.14 -19.45 -1.08
CA TYR A 71 22.54 -19.03 -1.07
C TYR A 71 22.81 -17.71 -1.80
N ARG A 72 21.84 -17.21 -2.60
CA ARG A 72 21.93 -15.92 -3.29
C ARG A 72 21.46 -14.74 -2.43
N VAL A 73 20.89 -15.02 -1.27
CA VAL A 73 20.26 -14.03 -0.40
C VAL A 73 21.20 -13.73 0.76
N ASP A 74 21.83 -12.57 0.72
CA ASP A 74 22.67 -12.09 1.81
C ASP A 74 21.86 -11.31 2.86
N GLU A 75 20.80 -10.65 2.40
CA GLU A 75 19.93 -9.84 3.23
C GLU A 75 18.50 -9.92 2.70
N PHE A 76 17.53 -9.85 3.59
CA PHE A 76 16.12 -9.75 3.23
C PHE A 76 15.41 -8.76 4.14
N LYS A 77 14.41 -8.09 3.59
CA LYS A 77 13.56 -7.15 4.31
C LYS A 77 12.11 -7.59 4.21
N CYS A 78 11.43 -7.71 5.36
CA CYS A 78 10.01 -8.00 5.44
C CYS A 78 9.24 -6.75 5.86
N THR A 79 8.33 -6.29 5.00
CA THR A 79 7.47 -5.13 5.28
C THR A 79 6.01 -5.61 5.36
N PRO A 80 5.31 -5.42 6.49
CA PRO A 80 3.89 -5.77 6.57
C PRO A 80 3.07 -4.82 5.69
N VAL A 81 2.21 -5.39 4.85
CA VAL A 81 1.18 -4.68 4.11
C VAL A 81 -0.13 -4.91 4.82
N TYR A 82 -0.66 -3.85 5.38
CA TYR A 82 -1.94 -3.88 6.09
C TYR A 82 -3.09 -3.90 5.09
N GLU A 83 -4.23 -4.44 5.51
CA GLU A 83 -5.46 -4.15 4.81
C GLU A 83 -5.67 -2.64 4.84
N ASN A 84 -5.68 -2.05 3.65
CA ASN A 84 -6.06 -0.65 3.53
C ASN A 84 -7.58 -0.64 3.39
N ASP A 85 -8.23 0.13 4.25
CA ASP A 85 -9.68 0.39 4.26
C ASP A 85 -10.06 1.33 3.09
N ASP A 86 -9.37 1.21 1.95
CA ASP A 86 -9.53 2.07 0.77
C ASP A 86 -10.82 1.74 0.01
N ALA A 87 -11.58 0.72 0.44
CA ALA A 87 -12.85 0.35 -0.17
C ALA A 87 -13.80 1.54 -0.27
N PHE A 88 -13.85 2.41 0.75
CA PHE A 88 -14.63 3.64 0.69
C PHE A 88 -14.06 4.64 -0.33
N GLN A 89 -12.73 4.81 -0.37
CA GLN A 89 -12.08 5.74 -1.31
C GLN A 89 -12.30 5.29 -2.77
N GLU A 90 -12.13 4.00 -3.05
CA GLU A 90 -12.41 3.43 -4.37
C GLU A 90 -13.89 3.53 -4.74
N ALA A 91 -14.80 3.32 -3.78
CA ALA A 91 -16.23 3.53 -4.00
C ALA A 91 -16.60 5.00 -4.23
N ALA A 92 -15.90 5.95 -3.61
CA ALA A 92 -16.15 7.39 -3.75
C ALA A 92 -15.59 7.98 -5.05
N LYS A 93 -14.49 7.44 -5.60
CA LYS A 93 -13.82 7.95 -6.80
C LYS A 93 -14.74 8.14 -8.02
N PRO A 94 -15.59 7.16 -8.41
CA PRO A 94 -16.53 7.34 -9.51
C PRO A 94 -17.50 8.51 -9.30
N LEU A 95 -18.01 8.68 -8.08
CA LEU A 95 -18.92 9.77 -7.74
C LEU A 95 -18.20 11.13 -7.79
N ILE A 96 -16.98 11.21 -7.25
CA ILE A 96 -16.14 12.42 -7.31
C ILE A 96 -15.88 12.81 -8.78
N LYS A 97 -15.53 11.85 -9.62
CA LYS A 97 -15.32 12.07 -11.05
C LYS A 97 -16.57 12.61 -11.71
N TRP A 98 -17.72 11.98 -11.48
CA TRP A 98 -18.99 12.42 -12.05
C TRP A 98 -19.33 13.86 -11.65
N LEU A 99 -19.14 14.23 -10.37
CA LEU A 99 -19.35 15.60 -9.91
C LEU A 99 -18.44 16.60 -10.64
N ALA A 100 -17.16 16.28 -10.77
CA ALA A 100 -16.19 17.16 -11.44
C ALA A 100 -16.49 17.37 -12.94
N GLU A 101 -17.08 16.37 -13.60
CA GLU A 101 -17.37 16.40 -15.03
C GLU A 101 -18.75 16.97 -15.38
N ASN A 102 -19.73 16.90 -14.47
CA ASN A 102 -21.14 17.17 -14.80
C ASN A 102 -21.74 18.38 -14.07
N VAL A 103 -21.14 18.86 -12.99
CA VAL A 103 -21.68 19.99 -12.22
C VAL A 103 -20.60 21.02 -11.87
N HIS A 104 -21.02 22.24 -11.52
CA HIS A 104 -20.08 23.28 -11.08
C HIS A 104 -19.64 23.05 -9.62
N PRO A 105 -18.50 23.62 -9.19
CA PRO A 105 -17.86 23.31 -7.89
C PRO A 105 -18.67 23.62 -6.62
N HIS A 106 -19.83 24.28 -6.71
CA HIS A 106 -20.69 24.58 -5.55
C HIS A 106 -21.78 23.52 -5.32
N HIS A 107 -21.73 22.43 -6.07
CA HIS A 107 -22.57 21.27 -5.82
C HIS A 107 -21.97 20.37 -4.74
N GLN A 108 -22.84 19.79 -3.90
CA GLN A 108 -22.50 18.80 -2.90
C GLN A 108 -23.35 17.55 -3.11
N ALA A 109 -22.75 16.37 -2.94
CA ALA A 109 -23.49 15.11 -2.89
C ALA A 109 -23.52 14.53 -1.47
N ILE A 110 -24.69 14.07 -1.02
CA ILE A 110 -24.86 13.34 0.23
C ILE A 110 -25.33 11.93 -0.12
N VAL A 111 -24.60 10.91 0.33
CA VAL A 111 -24.89 9.51 0.03
C VAL A 111 -25.15 8.75 1.32
N THR A 112 -26.22 7.98 1.35
CA THR A 112 -26.53 7.04 2.43
C THR A 112 -26.64 5.61 1.89
N SER A 113 -27.02 4.66 2.73
CA SER A 113 -27.21 3.27 2.32
C SER A 113 -28.35 3.04 1.32
N THR A 114 -29.28 4.00 1.15
CA THR A 114 -30.49 3.81 0.32
C THR A 114 -30.78 4.93 -0.67
N HIS A 115 -30.10 6.07 -0.57
CA HIS A 115 -30.33 7.22 -1.46
C HIS A 115 -29.07 8.06 -1.63
N ALA A 116 -29.04 8.86 -2.69
CA ALA A 116 -28.04 9.87 -2.97
C ALA A 116 -28.72 11.18 -3.37
N GLU A 117 -28.33 12.28 -2.74
CA GLU A 117 -28.85 13.62 -2.98
C GLU A 117 -27.76 14.50 -3.59
N LEU A 118 -28.15 15.38 -4.51
CA LEU A 118 -27.29 16.39 -5.12
C LEU A 118 -27.87 17.77 -4.81
N LEU A 119 -27.07 18.61 -4.15
CA LEU A 119 -27.50 19.88 -3.60
C LEU A 119 -26.65 21.01 -4.18
N GLU A 120 -27.26 22.15 -4.49
CA GLU A 120 -26.57 23.38 -4.87
C GLU A 120 -26.80 24.44 -3.79
N SER A 121 -25.73 24.99 -3.22
CA SER A 121 -25.82 26.07 -2.23
C SER A 121 -25.77 27.44 -2.91
N GLN A 122 -26.73 28.31 -2.60
CA GLN A 122 -26.71 29.70 -3.09
C GLN A 122 -25.99 30.66 -2.13
N TYR A 123 -26.23 30.53 -0.82
CA TYR A 123 -25.59 31.35 0.22
C TYR A 123 -25.28 30.50 1.45
N VAL A 124 -24.10 30.68 2.04
CA VAL A 124 -23.69 29.99 3.27
C VAL A 124 -23.18 31.05 4.25
N VAL A 125 -23.81 31.13 5.43
CA VAL A 125 -23.37 31.96 6.55
C VAL A 125 -23.13 31.05 7.75
N LYS A 126 -21.89 31.00 8.23
CA LYS A 126 -21.54 30.29 9.47
C LYS A 126 -21.52 31.30 10.61
N THR A 127 -22.38 31.13 11.61
CA THR A 127 -22.42 32.00 12.80
C THR A 127 -22.74 31.19 14.06
N GLU A 128 -22.13 31.59 15.17
CA GLU A 128 -22.38 31.08 16.52
C GLU A 128 -23.06 32.14 17.41
N GLU A 129 -23.34 33.33 16.86
CA GLU A 129 -23.90 34.50 17.56
C GLU A 129 -25.17 34.21 18.35
N PHE A 130 -25.95 33.23 17.90
CA PHE A 130 -27.26 32.88 18.48
C PHE A 130 -27.25 31.54 19.24
N LEU A 131 -26.10 30.91 19.43
CA LEU A 131 -26.01 29.71 20.26
C LEU A 131 -26.25 30.10 21.72
N LYS A 132 -27.23 29.43 22.35
CA LYS A 132 -27.49 29.55 23.79
C LYS A 132 -26.88 28.34 24.49
N ASP A 133 -26.30 28.59 25.66
CA ASP A 133 -25.68 27.59 26.54
C ASP A 133 -26.64 26.44 26.93
#